data_AF-A0A8H4R449-F1
#
_entry.id   AF-A0A8H4R449-F1
#
_cell.length_a   1.000
_cell.length_b   1.000
_cell.length_c   1.000
_cell.angle_alpha   90.00
_cell.angle_beta   90.00
_cell.angle_gamma   90.00
#
_symmetry.space_group_name_H-M   'P 1'
#
loop_
_entity.id
_entity.type
_entity.pdbx_description
1 polymer ?
#
loop_
_entity_poly.entity_id
_entity_poly.type
_entity_poly.pdbx_seq_one_letter_code
_entity_poly.pdbx_strand_id
1 'polypeptide(L)'
;MKTKVNPVYSVFIAHKDPMKCTRGALAFLIHYLFDLMRLIEKADIDFSLNKTWRQIRVLHGQRSPTTPFNEQALYNLFVNAFHRASFISRLKRRWGNYHTFVLLYSLPNGASRVDPSQAARMGWTRGNTYFDTYAPAFPKEAILGTHGYKVHEVYDPVWRHVPVPQHFLEMMCPMAESIHEQVVGKPNLLECPESNIFRLPALANRDVQNWMKTEYPTQLMLLNASRGSEIDIARLQDGAMKQIISSVVNLQTASRSEMQADRTEMQSFMQMVSRRLSVLSPSKYSHDVYHRTFERTSNFSAPQINVSQSRAPQIEPSTPPRRPLPAVDDTAVYATPSGALRAFVNCSPKTPITPRARSDVDLVLPPVEAFFLPNEPRMIFPPLFGQHSITWEQVFKLVKRPEVLWGCWGPSKTLDKYTLEEQWRAYNSGEYVVDEMGNRTGVKPPLREVEKRWKAQWRREKGARKAWERFIELPIYILKQCEERSVPEEIIEELEQLRKEDNGRMKGLSALSKLIKARREENIARKPASDCTGVSNGTDSTVPDSTKTRKRKAPVKI
;
A
#
# COMPACT_ATOMS: atom_id res chain seq x y z
N MET A 1 27.19 -43.13 25.27
CA MET A 1 27.01 -41.74 24.79
C MET A 1 25.55 -41.55 24.37
N LYS A 2 24.76 -40.74 25.09
CA LYS A 2 23.41 -40.37 24.65
C LYS A 2 23.56 -39.36 23.52
N THR A 3 23.22 -39.73 22.29
CA THR A 3 23.13 -38.80 21.17
C THR A 3 22.11 -37.73 21.54
N LYS A 4 22.59 -36.48 21.69
CA LYS A 4 21.73 -35.32 21.96
C LYS A 4 20.97 -35.07 20.65
N VAL A 5 19.75 -35.60 20.55
CA VAL A 5 18.87 -35.34 19.41
C VAL A 5 18.56 -33.84 19.46
N ASN A 6 19.08 -33.10 18.48
CA ASN A 6 18.74 -31.70 18.37
C ASN A 6 17.23 -31.57 18.08
N PRO A 7 16.49 -30.77 18.86
CA PRO A 7 15.08 -30.55 18.61
C PRO A 7 14.85 -30.00 17.20
N VAL A 8 13.83 -30.54 16.52
CA VAL A 8 13.34 -30.00 15.24
C VAL A 8 12.31 -28.93 15.56
N TYR A 9 12.56 -27.71 15.11
CA TYR A 9 11.64 -26.60 15.29
C TYR A 9 10.95 -26.25 13.97
N SER A 10 9.82 -25.56 14.06
CA SER A 10 9.07 -25.04 12.92
C SER A 10 8.59 -23.64 13.26
N VAL A 11 8.58 -22.75 12.27
CA VAL A 11 8.21 -21.35 12.44
C VAL A 11 7.09 -21.02 11.46
N PHE A 12 6.06 -20.35 11.95
CA PHE A 12 4.96 -19.81 11.14
C PHE A 12 4.90 -18.29 11.32
N ILE A 13 5.04 -17.54 10.23
CA ILE A 13 4.88 -16.08 10.25
C ILE A 13 3.57 -15.67 9.57
N ALA A 14 3.09 -14.47 9.91
CA ALA A 14 1.95 -13.89 9.23
C ALA A 14 2.31 -13.55 7.77
N HIS A 15 1.46 -13.91 6.80
CA HIS A 15 1.67 -13.65 5.38
C HIS A 15 0.97 -12.36 4.94
N LYS A 16 1.55 -11.58 4.01
CA LYS A 16 0.98 -10.30 3.52
C LYS A 16 -0.41 -10.44 2.91
N ASP A 17 -0.63 -11.53 2.19
CA ASP A 17 -1.94 -12.00 1.72
C ASP A 17 -2.60 -12.85 2.82
N PRO A 18 -3.72 -12.40 3.42
CA PRO A 18 -4.43 -13.12 4.49
C PRO A 18 -4.85 -14.53 4.08
N MET A 19 -5.19 -14.76 2.80
CA MET A 19 -5.64 -16.07 2.31
C MET A 19 -4.51 -17.10 2.26
N LYS A 20 -3.26 -16.65 2.29
CA LYS A 20 -2.06 -17.50 2.34
C LYS A 20 -1.44 -17.54 3.74
N CYS A 21 -2.04 -16.86 4.70
CA CYS A 21 -1.51 -16.74 6.04
C CYS A 21 -1.78 -18.00 6.85
N THR A 22 -0.74 -18.82 7.08
CA THR A 22 -0.84 -20.05 7.87
C THR A 22 -1.32 -19.78 9.30
N ARG A 23 -0.90 -18.65 9.90
CA ARG A 23 -1.39 -18.23 11.23
C ARG A 23 -2.90 -17.96 11.23
N GLY A 24 -3.41 -17.29 10.20
CA GLY A 24 -4.84 -17.02 10.06
C GLY A 24 -5.65 -18.30 9.84
N ALA A 25 -5.18 -19.18 8.95
CA ALA A 25 -5.79 -20.48 8.72
C ALA A 25 -5.83 -21.35 9.99
N LEU A 26 -4.75 -21.34 10.77
CA LEU A 26 -4.69 -22.05 12.05
C LEU A 26 -5.65 -21.44 13.08
N ALA A 27 -5.76 -20.11 13.17
CA ALA A 27 -6.71 -19.46 14.05
C ALA A 27 -8.17 -19.85 13.73
N PHE A 28 -8.55 -19.87 12.45
CA PHE A 28 -9.87 -20.35 12.03
C PHE A 28 -10.10 -21.83 12.36
N LEU A 29 -9.08 -22.67 12.16
CA LEU A 29 -9.16 -24.08 12.51
C LEU A 29 -9.36 -24.27 14.02
N ILE A 30 -8.59 -23.54 14.85
CA ILE A 30 -8.72 -23.59 16.31
C ILE A 30 -10.11 -23.13 16.75
N HIS A 31 -10.60 -22.00 16.24
CA HIS A 31 -11.94 -21.52 16.53
C HIS A 31 -13.02 -22.57 16.18
N TYR A 32 -12.92 -23.14 14.97
CA TYR A 32 -13.83 -24.21 14.54
C TYR A 32 -13.78 -25.43 15.45
N LEU A 33 -12.57 -25.90 15.80
CA LEU A 33 -12.39 -27.09 16.62
C LEU A 33 -12.96 -26.90 18.03
N PHE A 34 -12.67 -25.77 18.66
CA PHE A 34 -12.95 -25.62 20.07
C PHE A 34 -14.27 -24.92 20.37
N ASP A 35 -14.63 -23.88 19.62
CA ASP A 35 -15.89 -23.15 19.86
C ASP A 35 -17.08 -23.79 19.14
N LEU A 36 -16.89 -24.21 17.88
CA LEU A 36 -17.98 -24.80 17.09
C LEU A 36 -18.13 -26.30 17.30
N MET A 37 -17.02 -27.04 17.27
CA MET A 37 -17.02 -28.49 17.44
C MET A 37 -16.98 -28.93 18.91
N ARG A 38 -16.77 -28.00 19.85
CA ARG A 38 -16.71 -28.22 21.31
C ARG A 38 -15.73 -29.33 21.70
N LEU A 39 -14.50 -29.25 21.19
CA LEU A 39 -13.48 -30.27 21.39
C LEU A 39 -13.19 -30.55 22.87
N ILE A 40 -13.26 -29.53 23.73
CA ILE A 40 -13.02 -29.64 25.17
C ILE A 40 -13.96 -30.65 25.81
N GLU A 41 -15.26 -30.53 25.52
CA GLU A 41 -16.30 -31.42 26.05
C GLU A 41 -16.14 -32.85 25.54
N LYS A 42 -15.76 -33.01 24.27
CA LYS A 42 -15.64 -34.33 23.62
C LYS A 42 -14.39 -35.10 24.02
N ALA A 43 -13.33 -34.41 24.39
CA ALA A 43 -12.02 -35.01 24.64
C ALA A 43 -11.59 -34.94 26.11
N ASP A 44 -12.45 -34.41 26.99
CA ASP A 44 -12.20 -34.22 28.43
C ASP A 44 -10.85 -33.54 28.70
N ILE A 45 -10.66 -32.36 28.08
CA ILE A 45 -9.37 -31.67 28.06
C ILE A 45 -9.22 -30.81 29.31
N ASP A 46 -8.31 -31.20 30.19
CA ASP A 46 -7.83 -30.35 31.29
C ASP A 46 -6.56 -29.57 30.89
N PHE A 47 -6.69 -28.29 30.58
CA PHE A 47 -5.55 -27.44 30.20
C PHE A 47 -4.52 -27.23 31.31
N SER A 48 -4.84 -27.58 32.57
CA SER A 48 -3.87 -27.58 33.67
C SER A 48 -2.93 -28.79 33.65
N LEU A 49 -3.26 -29.85 32.91
CA LEU A 49 -2.47 -31.09 32.87
C LEU A 49 -1.86 -31.32 31.47
N ASN A 50 -0.53 -31.23 31.36
CA ASN A 50 0.17 -31.41 30.06
C ASN A 50 -0.19 -32.68 29.29
N LYS A 51 -0.51 -33.79 29.98
CA LYS A 51 -0.84 -35.07 29.34
C LYS A 51 -2.15 -35.05 28.55
N THR A 52 -3.14 -34.26 28.96
CA THR A 52 -4.51 -34.31 28.42
C THR A 52 -4.64 -33.52 27.12
N TRP A 53 -3.93 -32.39 26.99
CA TRP A 53 -3.97 -31.57 25.78
C TRP A 53 -2.89 -31.96 24.76
N ARG A 54 -1.74 -32.51 25.18
CA ARG A 54 -0.67 -32.95 24.25
C ARG A 54 -1.02 -34.18 23.42
N GLN A 55 -1.98 -35.00 23.87
CA GLN A 55 -2.47 -36.14 23.09
C GLN A 55 -3.33 -35.73 21.90
N ILE A 56 -3.84 -34.49 21.91
CA ILE A 56 -4.72 -33.98 20.85
C ILE A 56 -3.89 -33.65 19.62
N ARG A 57 -4.43 -33.98 18.45
CA ARG A 57 -3.82 -33.68 17.16
C ARG A 57 -4.54 -32.50 16.52
N VAL A 58 -3.76 -31.54 16.01
CA VAL A 58 -4.30 -30.36 15.29
C VAL A 58 -5.08 -30.80 14.04
N LEU A 59 -4.56 -31.81 13.34
CA LEU A 59 -5.27 -32.51 12.27
C LEU A 59 -5.58 -33.92 12.76
N HIS A 60 -6.83 -34.17 13.10
CA HIS A 60 -7.28 -35.42 13.70
C HIS A 60 -8.36 -36.11 12.88
N GLY A 61 -8.49 -37.43 13.06
CA GLY A 61 -9.54 -38.21 12.42
C GLY A 61 -10.95 -37.81 12.89
N GLN A 62 -11.96 -38.16 12.10
CA GLN A 62 -13.37 -37.85 12.41
C GLN A 62 -13.85 -38.51 13.71
N ARG A 63 -13.30 -39.68 14.06
CA ARG A 63 -13.78 -40.50 15.19
C ARG A 63 -13.17 -40.10 16.53
N SER A 64 -11.96 -39.54 16.53
CA SER A 64 -11.25 -39.21 17.77
C SER A 64 -10.24 -38.08 17.53
N PRO A 65 -10.14 -37.11 18.47
CA PRO A 65 -9.17 -36.03 18.40
C PRO A 65 -7.74 -36.43 18.76
N THR A 66 -7.54 -37.63 19.30
CA THR A 66 -6.21 -38.18 19.60
C THR A 66 -5.63 -39.00 18.44
N THR A 67 -6.49 -39.46 17.53
CA THR A 67 -6.06 -40.24 16.36
C THR A 67 -5.57 -39.29 15.25
N PRO A 68 -4.35 -39.48 14.72
CA PRO A 68 -3.85 -38.66 13.63
C PRO A 68 -4.74 -38.78 12.38
N PHE A 69 -4.78 -37.72 11.58
CA PHE A 69 -5.48 -37.76 10.29
C PHE A 69 -4.86 -38.83 9.38
N ASN A 70 -5.69 -39.62 8.70
CA ASN A 70 -5.23 -40.69 7.83
C ASN A 70 -4.45 -40.14 6.63
N GLU A 71 -3.22 -40.60 6.43
CA GLU A 71 -2.32 -40.12 5.36
C GLU A 71 -2.90 -40.34 3.96
N GLN A 72 -3.55 -41.47 3.71
CA GLN A 72 -4.20 -41.76 2.43
C GLN A 72 -5.41 -40.84 2.20
N ALA A 73 -6.18 -40.56 3.25
CA ALA A 73 -7.28 -39.59 3.16
C ALA A 73 -6.75 -38.18 2.86
N LEU A 74 -5.62 -37.79 3.47
CA LEU A 74 -4.95 -36.53 3.20
C LEU A 74 -4.45 -36.46 1.74
N TYR A 75 -3.88 -37.57 1.23
CA TYR A 75 -3.47 -37.70 -0.17
C TYR A 75 -4.63 -37.44 -1.12
N ASN A 76 -5.74 -38.14 -0.90
CA ASN A 76 -6.95 -38.00 -1.71
C ASN A 76 -7.48 -36.56 -1.67
N LEU A 77 -7.46 -35.92 -0.50
CA LEU A 77 -7.86 -34.52 -0.33
C LEU A 77 -7.01 -33.57 -1.18
N PHE A 78 -5.67 -33.73 -1.16
CA PHE A 78 -4.78 -32.92 -1.99
C PHE A 78 -5.00 -33.16 -3.49
N VAL A 79 -5.12 -34.42 -3.93
CA VAL A 79 -5.38 -34.74 -5.35
C VAL A 79 -6.67 -34.06 -5.82
N ASN A 80 -7.75 -34.16 -5.04
CA ASN A 80 -9.03 -33.54 -5.36
C ASN A 80 -8.95 -32.01 -5.39
N ALA A 81 -8.24 -31.40 -4.42
CA ALA A 81 -8.06 -29.96 -4.38
C ALA A 81 -7.26 -29.44 -5.58
N PHE A 82 -6.16 -30.10 -5.95
CA PHE A 82 -5.37 -29.73 -7.12
C PHE A 82 -6.14 -29.90 -8.43
N HIS A 83 -6.90 -31.00 -8.57
CA HIS A 83 -7.76 -31.21 -9.72
C HIS A 83 -8.80 -30.10 -9.88
N ARG A 84 -9.49 -29.72 -8.80
CA ARG A 84 -10.48 -28.62 -8.81
C ARG A 84 -9.85 -27.27 -9.15
N ALA A 85 -8.61 -27.04 -8.75
CA ALA A 85 -7.85 -25.84 -9.09
C ALA A 85 -7.14 -25.93 -10.45
N SER A 86 -7.44 -26.95 -11.26
CA SER A 86 -6.86 -27.18 -12.60
C SER A 86 -5.33 -27.30 -12.61
N PHE A 87 -4.73 -27.74 -11.49
CA PHE A 87 -3.31 -28.04 -11.43
C PHE A 87 -3.05 -29.50 -11.83
N ILE A 88 -2.08 -29.72 -12.72
CA ILE A 88 -1.63 -31.07 -13.10
C ILE A 88 -0.94 -31.72 -11.89
N SER A 89 -1.64 -32.62 -11.20
CA SER A 89 -1.14 -33.23 -9.96
C SER A 89 -0.07 -34.29 -10.24
N ARG A 90 1.21 -33.88 -10.30
CA ARG A 90 2.36 -34.82 -10.21
C ARG A 90 2.69 -35.15 -8.75
N LEU A 91 1.68 -35.52 -7.98
CA LEU A 91 1.72 -35.55 -6.51
C LEU A 91 2.68 -36.62 -5.96
N LYS A 92 2.80 -37.77 -6.63
CA LYS A 92 3.77 -38.84 -6.29
C LYS A 92 5.23 -38.36 -6.25
N ARG A 93 5.61 -37.38 -7.08
CA ARG A 93 6.98 -36.80 -7.10
C ARG A 93 7.20 -35.73 -6.02
N ARG A 94 6.11 -35.18 -5.47
CA ARG A 94 6.14 -34.14 -4.43
C ARG A 94 6.02 -34.73 -3.02
N TRP A 95 5.20 -35.77 -2.82
CA TRP A 95 4.98 -36.38 -1.50
C TRP A 95 6.25 -36.94 -0.85
N GLY A 96 7.11 -37.62 -1.62
CA GLY A 96 8.38 -38.16 -1.11
C GLY A 96 9.40 -37.11 -0.66
N ASN A 97 9.29 -35.86 -1.15
CA ASN A 97 10.24 -34.78 -0.87
C ASN A 97 9.75 -33.78 0.19
N TYR A 98 8.45 -33.79 0.55
CA TYR A 98 7.88 -32.85 1.53
C TYR A 98 7.58 -33.48 2.90
N HIS A 99 7.53 -34.82 3.01
CA HIS A 99 7.54 -35.47 4.34
C HIS A 99 8.90 -35.36 5.03
N THR A 100 9.92 -34.97 4.27
CA THR A 100 11.13 -34.35 4.81
C THR A 100 10.92 -32.83 4.82
N PHE A 101 10.66 -32.31 6.01
CA PHE A 101 10.85 -30.92 6.41
C PHE A 101 12.36 -30.54 6.27
N VAL A 102 12.92 -30.72 5.07
CA VAL A 102 14.35 -30.63 4.72
C VAL A 102 14.50 -29.72 3.50
N LEU A 103 13.98 -28.51 3.61
CA LEU A 103 14.60 -27.38 2.93
C LEU A 103 15.62 -26.65 3.82
N LEU A 104 15.71 -27.01 5.11
CA LEU A 104 16.74 -26.50 6.02
C LEU A 104 17.97 -27.42 6.15
N TYR A 105 17.87 -28.71 5.81
CA TYR A 105 18.99 -29.66 5.90
C TYR A 105 19.72 -29.89 4.56
N SER A 106 19.28 -29.29 3.45
CA SER A 106 19.88 -29.47 2.13
C SER A 106 20.47 -28.19 1.53
N LEU A 107 20.88 -27.23 2.37
CA LEU A 107 21.91 -26.27 1.95
C LEU A 107 23.25 -27.01 2.01
N PRO A 108 23.86 -27.39 0.88
CA PRO A 108 25.20 -27.92 0.89
C PRO A 108 26.12 -26.74 1.17
N ASN A 109 26.95 -26.89 2.21
CA ASN A 109 27.96 -25.95 2.70
C ASN A 109 27.42 -25.00 3.78
N GLY A 110 28.09 -25.07 4.94
CA GLY A 110 27.74 -24.40 6.19
C GLY A 110 27.20 -22.99 5.99
N ALA A 111 26.06 -22.74 6.62
CA ALA A 111 25.37 -21.47 6.62
C ALA A 111 26.37 -20.32 6.81
N SER A 112 26.48 -19.46 5.78
CA SER A 112 27.04 -18.12 5.95
C SER A 112 26.29 -17.47 7.11
N ARG A 113 27.03 -17.18 8.18
CA ARG A 113 26.55 -16.44 9.35
C ARG A 113 25.94 -15.12 8.87
N VAL A 114 24.62 -15.03 8.89
CA VAL A 114 23.94 -13.75 8.73
C VAL A 114 24.09 -12.98 10.02
N ASP A 115 24.48 -11.71 9.89
CA ASP A 115 24.72 -10.81 11.00
C ASP A 115 23.47 -10.66 11.90
N PRO A 116 23.56 -10.99 13.20
CA PRO A 116 22.49 -10.83 14.19
C PRO A 116 21.84 -9.44 14.21
N SER A 117 22.54 -8.40 13.74
CA SER A 117 22.01 -7.03 13.63
C SER A 117 20.80 -6.93 12.68
N GLN A 118 20.66 -7.83 11.71
CA GLN A 118 19.57 -7.83 10.73
C GLN A 118 18.29 -8.52 11.22
N ALA A 119 18.42 -9.42 12.21
CA ALA A 119 17.28 -10.09 12.87
C ALA A 119 16.56 -9.17 13.86
N ALA A 120 17.26 -8.18 14.44
CA ALA A 120 16.68 -7.21 15.38
C ALA A 120 15.58 -6.32 14.74
N ARG A 121 15.60 -6.15 13.41
CA ARG A 121 14.62 -5.35 12.65
C ARG A 121 13.20 -5.95 12.60
N MET A 122 12.97 -7.15 13.15
CA MET A 122 11.62 -7.74 13.30
C MET A 122 11.02 -7.56 14.71
N GLY A 123 11.60 -6.70 15.54
CA GLY A 123 11.17 -6.48 16.93
C GLY A 123 11.65 -7.59 17.88
N TRP A 124 12.65 -8.37 17.48
CA TRP A 124 13.26 -9.39 18.31
C TRP A 124 14.49 -8.78 18.99
N THR A 125 14.45 -8.66 20.31
CA THR A 125 15.55 -8.09 21.10
C THR A 125 16.59 -9.14 21.46
N ARG A 126 17.88 -8.76 21.52
CA ARG A 126 18.92 -9.59 22.15
C ARG A 126 18.51 -9.88 23.59
N GLY A 127 18.65 -11.13 24.04
CA GLY A 127 18.17 -11.60 25.35
C GLY A 127 16.81 -12.31 25.34
N ASN A 128 16.15 -12.44 24.18
CA ASN A 128 14.97 -13.30 24.03
C ASN A 128 15.36 -14.71 23.58
N THR A 129 14.58 -15.72 24.00
CA THR A 129 14.77 -17.16 23.70
C THR A 129 15.03 -17.45 22.22
N TYR A 130 14.46 -16.65 21.32
CA TYR A 130 14.71 -16.75 19.89
C TYR A 130 16.17 -16.47 19.52
N PHE A 131 16.76 -15.37 19.98
CA PHE A 131 18.13 -15.00 19.61
C PHE A 131 19.16 -16.00 20.12
N ASP A 132 18.96 -16.49 21.34
CA ASP A 132 19.96 -17.33 22.02
C ASP A 132 19.82 -18.81 21.65
N THR A 133 18.60 -19.27 21.32
CA THR A 133 18.31 -20.70 21.06
C THR A 133 17.94 -21.00 19.61
N TYR A 134 17.14 -20.16 18.95
CA TYR A 134 16.52 -20.48 17.64
C TYR A 134 17.16 -19.78 16.45
N ALA A 135 17.72 -18.58 16.60
CA ALA A 135 18.33 -17.81 15.52
C ALA A 135 19.47 -18.56 14.81
N PRO A 136 20.32 -19.36 15.50
CA PRO A 136 21.30 -20.21 14.81
C PRO A 136 20.68 -21.31 13.94
N ALA A 137 19.45 -21.76 14.25
CA ALA A 137 18.76 -22.83 13.53
C ALA A 137 17.78 -22.32 12.46
N PHE A 138 17.29 -21.07 12.57
CA PHE A 138 16.37 -20.46 11.63
C PHE A 138 16.88 -19.09 11.16
N PRO A 139 17.72 -19.06 10.10
CA PRO A 139 18.09 -17.82 9.44
C PRO A 139 16.83 -17.07 8.99
N LYS A 140 16.82 -15.74 9.19
CA LYS A 140 15.70 -14.89 8.83
C LYS A 140 15.33 -15.03 7.36
N GLU A 141 16.34 -15.09 6.50
CA GLU A 141 16.21 -15.23 5.05
C GLU A 141 15.52 -16.54 4.69
N ALA A 142 15.83 -17.61 5.41
CA ALA A 142 15.18 -18.91 5.23
C ALA A 142 13.71 -18.85 5.66
N ILE A 143 13.41 -18.22 6.81
CA ILE A 143 12.02 -18.01 7.25
C ILE A 143 11.24 -17.18 6.23
N LEU A 144 11.78 -16.03 5.82
CA LEU A 144 11.12 -15.14 4.87
C LEU A 144 10.93 -15.80 3.51
N GLY A 145 11.98 -16.43 2.96
CA GLY A 145 11.94 -17.10 1.67
C GLY A 145 10.95 -18.28 1.64
N THR A 146 10.93 -19.12 2.68
CA THR A 146 9.96 -20.23 2.77
C THR A 146 8.51 -19.76 2.88
N HIS A 147 8.29 -18.56 3.39
CA HIS A 147 6.97 -17.93 3.49
C HIS A 147 6.67 -16.97 2.32
N GLY A 148 7.43 -17.01 1.23
CA GLY A 148 7.15 -16.25 0.00
C GLY A 148 7.49 -14.76 0.06
N TYR A 149 8.26 -14.32 1.07
CA TYR A 149 8.83 -12.98 1.13
C TYR A 149 10.16 -12.94 0.40
N LYS A 150 10.46 -11.80 -0.25
CA LYS A 150 11.80 -11.59 -0.81
C LYS A 150 12.78 -11.29 0.33
N VAL A 151 14.05 -11.67 0.16
CA VAL A 151 15.11 -11.45 1.18
C VAL A 151 15.25 -9.96 1.56
N HIS A 152 15.09 -9.05 0.60
CA HIS A 152 15.14 -7.60 0.81
C HIS A 152 13.80 -6.97 1.21
N GLU A 153 12.71 -7.75 1.25
CA GLU A 153 11.39 -7.25 1.62
C GLU A 153 11.34 -7.01 3.13
N VAL A 154 10.91 -5.82 3.54
CA VAL A 154 10.66 -5.55 4.95
C VAL A 154 9.42 -6.34 5.37
N TYR A 155 9.59 -7.19 6.38
CA TYR A 155 8.49 -7.98 6.92
C TYR A 155 7.54 -7.08 7.72
N ASP A 156 6.51 -6.56 7.05
CA ASP A 156 5.48 -5.74 7.67
C ASP A 156 4.08 -6.01 7.07
N PRO A 157 3.42 -7.11 7.46
CA PRO A 157 2.10 -7.44 6.95
C PRO A 157 1.08 -6.39 7.40
N VAL A 158 0.61 -5.57 6.47
CA VAL A 158 -0.25 -4.39 6.71
C VAL A 158 -1.46 -4.69 7.61
N TRP A 159 -2.11 -5.84 7.40
CA TRP A 159 -3.31 -6.20 8.17
C TRP A 159 -3.03 -6.45 9.66
N ARG A 160 -1.77 -6.57 10.10
CA ARG A 160 -1.41 -6.61 11.52
C ARG A 160 -1.56 -5.26 12.22
N HIS A 161 -1.62 -4.17 11.45
CA HIS A 161 -1.79 -2.81 11.97
C HIS A 161 -3.25 -2.35 11.99
N VAL A 162 -4.14 -3.13 11.38
CA VAL A 162 -5.56 -2.84 11.40
C VAL A 162 -6.08 -3.22 12.78
N PRO A 163 -6.57 -2.27 13.59
CA PRO A 163 -7.13 -2.58 14.90
C PRO A 163 -8.36 -3.46 14.70
N VAL A 164 -8.43 -4.56 15.46
CA VAL A 164 -9.61 -5.42 15.47
C VAL A 164 -10.56 -4.87 16.54
N PRO A 165 -11.84 -4.59 16.23
CA PRO A 165 -12.80 -4.13 17.22
C PRO A 165 -12.88 -5.10 18.40
N GLN A 166 -12.89 -4.56 19.63
CA GLN A 166 -12.88 -5.37 20.85
C GLN A 166 -14.05 -6.38 20.88
N HIS A 167 -15.24 -5.94 20.48
CA HIS A 167 -16.41 -6.81 20.39
C HIS A 167 -16.22 -8.00 19.45
N PHE A 168 -15.44 -7.84 18.37
CA PHE A 168 -15.12 -8.95 17.48
C PHE A 168 -14.13 -9.93 18.12
N LEU A 169 -13.14 -9.42 18.88
CA LEU A 169 -12.22 -10.27 19.64
C LEU A 169 -12.96 -11.10 20.69
N GLU A 170 -13.94 -10.51 21.38
CA GLU A 170 -14.79 -11.21 22.36
C GLU A 170 -15.61 -12.35 21.73
N MET A 171 -16.00 -12.21 20.46
CA MET A 171 -16.75 -13.25 19.73
C MET A 171 -15.85 -14.34 19.13
N MET A 172 -14.57 -14.06 18.91
CA MET A 172 -13.64 -14.96 18.25
C MET A 172 -12.77 -15.68 19.27
N CYS A 173 -12.86 -17.01 19.32
CA CYS A 173 -12.17 -17.83 20.32
C CYS A 173 -12.52 -17.51 21.79
N PRO A 174 -13.81 -17.34 22.17
CA PRO A 174 -14.19 -17.09 23.56
C PRO A 174 -13.72 -18.20 24.52
N MET A 175 -13.61 -19.43 24.02
CA MET A 175 -12.97 -20.52 24.75
C MET A 175 -11.54 -20.15 25.19
N ALA A 176 -10.75 -19.48 24.34
CA ALA A 176 -9.34 -19.25 24.62
C ALA A 176 -9.16 -18.27 25.78
N GLU A 177 -10.02 -17.26 25.86
CA GLU A 177 -10.10 -16.35 27.00
C GLU A 177 -10.51 -17.11 28.28
N SER A 178 -11.51 -17.99 28.20
CA SER A 178 -11.90 -18.81 29.35
C SER A 178 -10.80 -19.77 29.81
N ILE A 179 -10.06 -20.40 28.90
CA ILE A 179 -8.88 -21.20 29.26
C ILE A 179 -7.81 -20.31 29.88
N HIS A 180 -7.54 -19.14 29.29
CA HIS A 180 -6.54 -18.22 29.81
C HIS A 180 -6.89 -17.84 31.26
N GLU A 181 -8.12 -17.44 31.55
CA GLU A 181 -8.59 -17.20 32.92
C GLU A 181 -8.43 -18.42 33.84
N GLN A 182 -8.71 -19.62 33.34
CA GLN A 182 -8.60 -20.85 34.11
C GLN A 182 -7.17 -21.28 34.41
N VAL A 183 -6.19 -20.91 33.57
CA VAL A 183 -4.81 -21.43 33.69
C VAL A 183 -3.80 -20.36 34.08
N VAL A 184 -4.08 -19.07 33.85
CA VAL A 184 -3.24 -17.97 34.32
C VAL A 184 -3.13 -18.00 35.84
N GLY A 185 -1.89 -17.93 36.33
CA GLY A 185 -1.58 -18.04 37.77
C GLY A 185 -1.50 -19.47 38.30
N LYS A 186 -1.85 -20.51 37.51
CA LYS A 186 -1.63 -21.90 37.92
C LYS A 186 -0.16 -22.32 37.69
N PRO A 187 0.45 -23.07 38.63
CA PRO A 187 1.89 -23.40 38.60
C PRO A 187 2.32 -24.28 37.43
N ASN A 188 1.38 -24.85 36.67
CA ASN A 188 1.67 -25.74 35.55
C ASN A 188 1.97 -25.00 34.23
N LEU A 189 1.65 -23.69 34.13
CA LEU A 189 2.01 -22.83 33.00
C LEU A 189 2.92 -21.64 33.36
N LEU A 190 3.07 -21.32 34.64
CA LEU A 190 4.27 -20.63 35.09
C LEU A 190 5.43 -21.60 34.84
N GLU A 191 6.36 -21.27 33.96
CA GLU A 191 7.66 -21.93 33.97
C GLU A 191 8.14 -21.96 35.43
N CYS A 192 8.20 -23.18 35.95
CA CYS A 192 8.61 -23.49 37.30
C CYS A 192 9.93 -22.74 37.58
N PRO A 193 9.97 -21.74 38.49
CA PRO A 193 11.24 -21.12 38.88
C PRO A 193 12.20 -22.13 39.53
N GLU A 194 11.65 -23.27 39.95
CA GLU A 194 12.33 -24.46 40.47
C GLU A 194 12.90 -25.38 39.37
N SER A 195 12.67 -25.09 38.08
CA SER A 195 13.26 -25.84 36.97
C SER A 195 14.79 -25.82 37.07
N ASN A 196 15.42 -26.99 36.91
CA ASN A 196 16.89 -27.16 36.93
C ASN A 196 17.63 -26.29 35.90
N ILE A 197 16.92 -25.66 34.94
CA ILE A 197 17.45 -24.66 34.01
C ILE A 197 17.80 -23.34 34.71
N PHE A 198 17.07 -22.94 35.76
CA PHE A 198 17.36 -21.71 36.51
C PHE A 198 18.30 -21.93 37.71
N ARG A 199 18.67 -23.19 37.99
CA ARG A 199 19.75 -23.56 38.93
C ARG A 199 21.12 -23.73 38.27
N LEU A 200 21.27 -23.27 37.02
CA LEU A 200 22.56 -23.32 36.33
C LEU A 200 23.56 -22.39 37.06
N PRO A 201 24.77 -22.86 37.41
CA PRO A 201 25.83 -22.04 38.01
C PRO A 201 26.16 -20.76 37.21
N ALA A 202 25.83 -20.75 35.92
CA ALA A 202 25.96 -19.59 35.03
C ALA A 202 25.07 -18.40 35.43
N LEU A 203 23.89 -18.63 36.00
CA LEU A 203 22.99 -17.56 36.50
C LEU A 203 23.33 -17.10 37.92
N ALA A 204 24.11 -17.90 38.66
CA ALA A 204 24.72 -17.51 39.93
C ALA A 204 26.03 -16.73 39.73
N ASN A 205 26.51 -16.57 38.48
CA ASN A 205 27.69 -15.79 38.18
C ASN A 205 27.43 -14.31 38.51
N ARG A 206 28.32 -13.72 39.32
CA ARG A 206 28.24 -12.35 39.81
C ARG A 206 28.16 -11.33 38.66
N ASP A 207 28.77 -11.62 37.52
CA ASP A 207 28.74 -10.74 36.35
C ASP A 207 27.37 -10.76 35.67
N VAL A 208 26.71 -11.92 35.62
CA VAL A 208 25.34 -12.05 35.09
C VAL A 208 24.34 -11.40 36.04
N GLN A 209 24.54 -11.52 37.36
CA GLN A 209 23.71 -10.81 38.34
C GLN A 209 23.91 -9.28 38.28
N ASN A 210 25.14 -8.82 38.09
CA ASN A 210 25.43 -7.40 37.92
C ASN A 210 24.81 -6.88 36.61
N TRP A 211 24.93 -7.63 35.52
CA TRP A 211 24.30 -7.33 34.24
C TRP A 211 22.77 -7.25 34.36
N MET A 212 22.14 -8.23 35.02
CA MET A 212 20.69 -8.19 35.27
C MET A 212 20.27 -7.02 36.16
N LYS A 213 21.09 -6.62 37.14
CA LYS A 213 20.82 -5.43 37.98
C LYS A 213 20.86 -4.13 37.18
N THR A 214 21.72 -4.03 36.18
CA THR A 214 21.80 -2.85 35.29
C THR A 214 20.73 -2.82 34.21
N GLU A 215 20.46 -3.95 33.55
CA GLU A 215 19.57 -3.98 32.36
C GLU A 215 18.10 -4.22 32.72
N TYR A 216 17.82 -4.95 33.81
CA TYR A 216 16.46 -5.36 34.19
C TYR A 216 16.14 -5.07 35.67
N PRO A 217 16.36 -3.83 36.15
CA PRO A 217 16.20 -3.51 37.57
C PRO A 217 14.77 -3.75 38.07
N THR A 218 13.76 -3.48 37.24
CA THR A 218 12.34 -3.61 37.60
C THR A 218 11.93 -5.08 37.71
N GLN A 219 12.40 -5.94 36.80
CA GLN A 219 12.09 -7.38 36.78
C GLN A 219 12.80 -8.10 37.94
N LEU A 220 14.03 -7.69 38.26
CA LEU A 220 14.78 -8.23 39.38
C LEU A 220 14.17 -7.82 40.72
N MET A 221 13.63 -6.60 40.81
CA MET A 221 12.88 -6.12 41.97
C MET A 221 11.53 -6.83 42.11
N LEU A 222 10.82 -7.13 41.01
CA LEU A 222 9.63 -7.99 40.99
C LEU A 222 9.92 -9.44 41.44
N LEU A 223 11.05 -10.01 41.03
CA LEU A 223 11.53 -11.33 41.45
C LEU A 223 11.94 -11.39 42.93
N ASN A 224 12.45 -10.29 43.48
CA ASN A 224 12.78 -10.20 44.91
C ASN A 224 11.56 -9.89 45.76
N ALA A 225 10.63 -9.09 45.24
CA ALA A 225 9.32 -8.83 45.86
C ALA A 225 8.47 -10.11 45.94
N SER A 226 8.49 -10.95 44.89
CA SER A 226 7.80 -12.26 44.90
C SER A 226 8.44 -13.28 45.84
N ARG A 227 9.68 -13.04 46.30
CA ARG A 227 10.35 -13.78 47.37
C ARG A 227 10.02 -13.25 48.78
N GLY A 228 9.10 -12.30 48.91
CA GLY A 228 8.56 -11.85 50.20
C GLY A 228 9.32 -10.71 50.89
N SER A 229 10.12 -9.93 50.15
CA SER A 229 10.77 -8.72 50.69
C SER A 229 9.76 -7.56 50.77
N GLU A 230 9.21 -7.30 51.96
CA GLU A 230 8.26 -6.19 52.19
C GLU A 230 8.85 -4.82 51.81
N ILE A 231 10.16 -4.64 51.96
CA ILE A 231 10.88 -3.40 51.62
C ILE A 231 10.86 -3.15 50.09
N ASP A 232 10.89 -4.19 49.27
CA ASP A 232 10.92 -4.05 47.82
C ASP A 232 9.52 -3.84 47.22
N ILE A 233 8.47 -4.33 47.89
CA ILE A 233 7.07 -4.03 47.54
C ILE A 233 6.78 -2.54 47.80
N ALA A 234 7.21 -2.00 48.94
CA ALA A 234 7.05 -0.57 49.25
C ALA A 234 7.79 0.33 48.25
N ARG A 235 8.99 -0.07 47.81
CA ARG A 235 9.76 0.65 46.78
C ARG A 235 9.11 0.60 45.39
N LEU A 236 8.49 -0.53 45.03
CA LEU A 236 7.70 -0.65 43.80
C LEU A 236 6.48 0.28 43.81
N GLN A 237 5.75 0.32 44.92
CA GLN A 237 4.60 1.21 45.09
C GLN A 237 5.00 2.68 45.04
N ASP A 238 6.09 3.06 45.71
CA ASP A 238 6.58 4.44 45.72
C ASP A 238 7.11 4.88 44.34
N GLY A 239 7.76 3.96 43.61
CA GLY A 239 8.20 4.20 42.23
C GLY A 239 7.05 4.39 41.26
N ALA A 240 6.03 3.52 41.34
CA ALA A 240 4.82 3.66 40.52
C ALA A 240 4.07 4.96 40.83
N MET A 241 3.96 5.31 42.12
CA MET A 241 3.29 6.54 42.55
C MET A 241 4.01 7.80 42.03
N LYS A 242 5.35 7.83 42.06
CA LYS A 242 6.13 8.94 41.48
C LYS A 242 5.94 9.08 39.97
N GLN A 243 5.85 7.98 39.23
CA GLN A 243 5.57 8.02 37.78
C GLN A 243 4.17 8.55 37.48
N ILE A 244 3.17 8.14 38.25
CA ILE A 244 1.79 8.64 38.14
C ILE A 244 1.72 10.14 38.47
N ILE A 245 2.41 10.58 39.53
CA ILE A 245 2.46 12.02 39.88
C ILE A 245 3.14 12.81 38.76
N SER A 246 4.25 12.32 38.21
CA SER A 246 4.95 12.99 37.11
C SER A 246 4.08 13.09 35.85
N SER A 247 3.31 12.06 35.50
CA SER A 247 2.43 12.09 34.33
C SER A 247 1.27 13.08 34.51
N VAL A 248 0.69 13.14 35.72
CA VAL A 248 -0.36 14.12 36.06
C VAL A 248 0.18 15.55 35.99
N VAL A 249 1.37 15.80 36.52
CA VAL A 249 2.01 17.13 36.44
C VAL A 249 2.25 17.53 34.98
N ASN A 250 2.75 16.61 34.15
CA ASN A 250 2.97 16.88 32.72
C ASN A 250 1.66 17.20 31.98
N LEU A 251 0.60 16.43 32.24
CA LEU A 251 -0.74 16.70 31.70
C LEU A 251 -1.28 18.07 32.14
N GLN A 252 -1.09 18.43 33.41
CA GLN A 252 -1.53 19.71 33.94
C GLN A 252 -0.74 20.89 33.34
N THR A 253 0.56 20.72 33.09
CA THR A 253 1.37 21.74 32.40
C THR A 253 0.94 21.92 30.94
N ALA A 254 0.63 20.83 30.23
CA ALA A 254 0.13 20.88 28.86
C ALA A 254 -1.22 21.62 28.79
N SER A 255 -2.17 21.25 29.65
CA SER A 255 -3.48 21.92 29.72
C SER A 255 -3.38 23.41 30.08
N ARG A 256 -2.44 23.80 30.96
CA ARG A 256 -2.18 25.22 31.25
C ARG A 256 -1.62 25.98 30.04
N SER A 257 -0.78 25.35 29.24
CA SER A 257 -0.23 25.98 28.02
C SER A 257 -1.32 26.19 26.94
N GLU A 258 -2.24 25.26 26.79
CA GLU A 258 -3.40 25.39 25.89
C GLU A 258 -4.34 26.51 26.33
N MET A 259 -4.70 26.56 27.62
CA MET A 259 -5.52 27.65 28.15
C MET A 259 -4.87 29.03 28.01
N GLN A 260 -3.53 29.11 28.06
CA GLN A 260 -2.82 30.36 27.82
C GLN A 260 -2.89 30.78 26.34
N ALA A 261 -2.74 29.83 25.41
CA ALA A 261 -2.91 30.08 23.98
C ALA A 261 -4.31 30.60 23.68
N ASP A 262 -5.35 29.93 24.18
CA ASP A 262 -6.76 30.34 24.01
C ASP A 262 -7.01 31.74 24.60
N ARG A 263 -6.42 32.04 25.77
CA ARG A 263 -6.55 33.36 26.39
C ARG A 263 -5.89 34.46 25.56
N THR A 264 -4.74 34.18 24.94
CA THR A 264 -4.10 35.15 24.03
C THR A 264 -4.91 35.37 22.75
N GLU A 265 -5.49 34.31 22.19
CA GLU A 265 -6.35 34.41 21.02
C GLU A 265 -7.61 35.23 21.34
N MET A 266 -8.26 34.95 22.47
CA MET A 266 -9.42 35.70 22.96
C MET A 266 -9.08 37.19 23.18
N GLN A 267 -7.91 37.51 23.74
CA GLN A 267 -7.47 38.89 23.89
C GLN A 267 -7.26 39.58 22.54
N SER A 268 -6.67 38.88 21.56
CA SER A 268 -6.50 39.41 20.20
C SER A 268 -7.83 39.70 19.52
N PHE A 269 -8.82 38.81 19.71
CA PHE A 269 -10.18 38.99 19.21
C PHE A 269 -10.86 40.19 19.86
N MET A 270 -10.78 40.32 21.18
CA MET A 270 -11.34 41.47 21.91
C MET A 270 -10.72 42.80 21.46
N GLN A 271 -9.41 42.83 21.20
CA GLN A 271 -8.74 44.02 20.64
C GLN A 271 -9.25 44.33 19.23
N MET A 272 -9.45 43.33 18.37
CA MET A 272 -10.01 43.51 17.03
C MET A 272 -11.44 44.07 17.09
N VAL A 273 -12.28 43.51 17.96
CA VAL A 273 -13.66 43.97 18.18
C VAL A 273 -13.67 45.40 18.70
N SER A 274 -12.84 45.72 19.70
CA SER A 274 -12.70 47.08 20.23
C SER A 274 -12.26 48.07 19.13
N ARG A 275 -11.30 47.70 18.28
CA ARG A 275 -10.86 48.51 17.15
C ARG A 275 -11.99 48.77 16.15
N ARG A 276 -12.80 47.76 15.82
CA ARG A 276 -13.96 47.91 14.92
C ARG A 276 -15.06 48.75 15.54
N LEU A 277 -15.37 48.55 16.82
CA LEU A 277 -16.38 49.30 17.55
C LEU A 277 -15.95 50.76 17.81
N SER A 278 -14.65 51.06 17.86
CA SER A 278 -14.16 52.43 18.04
C SER A 278 -14.58 53.37 16.89
N VAL A 279 -14.74 52.83 15.68
CA VAL A 279 -15.24 53.57 14.50
C VAL A 279 -16.73 53.88 14.63
N LEU A 280 -17.47 53.04 15.38
CA LEU A 280 -18.90 53.20 15.63
C LEU A 280 -19.18 53.96 16.93
N SER A 281 -18.16 54.36 17.68
CA SER A 281 -18.34 55.18 18.88
C SER A 281 -18.80 56.59 18.46
N PRO A 282 -19.97 57.07 18.90
CA PRO A 282 -20.56 58.32 18.42
C PRO A 282 -19.75 59.59 18.72
N SER A 283 -18.66 59.51 19.49
CA SER A 283 -17.88 60.66 19.95
C SER A 283 -16.76 61.11 19.01
N LYS A 284 -16.56 60.48 17.83
CA LYS A 284 -15.51 60.86 16.86
C LYS A 284 -15.94 60.90 15.38
N TYR A 285 -17.24 61.00 15.09
CA TYR A 285 -17.73 61.22 13.72
C TYR A 285 -17.48 62.69 13.29
N SER A 286 -16.29 62.99 12.79
CA SER A 286 -16.05 64.17 11.94
C SER A 286 -16.34 63.79 10.49
N HIS A 287 -17.36 64.42 9.92
CA HIS A 287 -17.87 64.18 8.57
C HIS A 287 -16.80 64.43 7.47
N ASP A 288 -15.71 65.14 7.80
CA ASP A 288 -14.66 65.53 6.86
C ASP A 288 -13.70 64.40 6.47
N VAL A 289 -13.60 63.35 7.29
CA VAL A 289 -12.67 62.23 7.03
C VAL A 289 -13.22 61.27 5.97
N TYR A 290 -14.55 61.14 5.89
CA TYR A 290 -15.18 60.20 4.94
C TYR A 290 -15.07 60.67 3.49
N HIS A 291 -15.12 61.99 3.24
CA HIS A 291 -15.02 62.54 1.88
C HIS A 291 -13.60 62.53 1.30
N ARG A 292 -12.54 62.61 2.13
CA ARG A 292 -11.16 62.59 1.61
C ARG A 292 -10.71 61.27 1.01
N THR A 293 -11.38 60.16 1.31
CA THR A 293 -10.95 58.83 0.82
C THR A 293 -11.43 58.55 -0.61
N PHE A 294 -12.43 59.29 -1.10
CA PHE A 294 -13.04 59.04 -2.41
C PHE A 294 -12.51 59.92 -3.55
N GLU A 295 -11.81 61.02 -3.26
CA GLU A 295 -11.32 61.94 -4.30
C GLU A 295 -9.89 61.64 -4.82
N ARG A 296 -9.23 60.57 -4.34
CA ARG A 296 -7.81 60.32 -4.66
C ARG A 296 -7.52 59.40 -5.84
N THR A 297 -8.52 58.99 -6.64
CA THR A 297 -8.32 58.12 -7.82
C THR A 297 -8.30 58.82 -9.17
N SER A 298 -8.41 60.15 -9.23
CA SER A 298 -8.27 60.89 -10.48
C SER A 298 -7.36 62.11 -10.30
N ASN A 299 -6.06 61.92 -10.53
CA ASN A 299 -5.22 62.82 -11.33
C ASN A 299 -3.73 62.45 -11.22
N PHE A 300 -3.10 62.37 -12.39
CA PHE A 300 -1.66 62.24 -12.59
C PHE A 300 -0.88 63.41 -11.96
N SER A 301 0.29 63.12 -11.39
CA SER A 301 1.56 63.84 -11.63
C SER A 301 2.66 63.30 -10.71
N ALA A 302 3.80 62.92 -11.28
CA ALA A 302 5.05 62.77 -10.54
C ALA A 302 5.46 64.13 -9.94
N PRO A 303 6.09 64.16 -8.75
CA PRO A 303 7.50 64.51 -8.76
C PRO A 303 8.37 63.80 -7.68
N GLN A 304 9.64 64.20 -7.73
CA GLN A 304 10.87 63.66 -7.19
C GLN A 304 11.03 63.56 -5.66
N ILE A 305 11.86 62.57 -5.29
CA ILE A 305 12.97 62.57 -4.30
C ILE A 305 12.75 63.26 -2.94
N ASN A 306 12.80 62.48 -1.84
CA ASN A 306 13.83 62.71 -0.83
C ASN A 306 14.09 61.52 0.10
N VAL A 307 15.38 61.24 0.25
CA VAL A 307 16.00 60.28 1.15
C VAL A 307 16.00 60.84 2.56
N SER A 308 15.57 60.05 3.55
CA SER A 308 16.16 60.06 4.90
C SER A 308 15.78 58.82 5.70
N GLN A 309 16.82 58.28 6.33
CA GLN A 309 16.98 57.08 7.14
C GLN A 309 15.94 56.91 8.26
N SER A 310 15.51 55.67 8.54
CA SER A 310 16.00 54.88 9.69
C SER A 310 15.01 53.78 10.13
N ARG A 311 15.61 52.61 10.41
CA ARG A 311 15.16 51.55 11.35
C ARG A 311 14.07 50.55 10.91
N ALA A 312 14.53 49.33 10.60
CA ALA A 312 13.77 48.09 10.59
C ALA A 312 13.26 47.73 12.01
N PRO A 313 12.19 46.91 12.17
CA PRO A 313 12.35 45.47 11.95
C PRO A 313 11.18 44.71 11.28
N GLN A 314 11.59 43.63 10.62
CA GLN A 314 10.97 42.31 10.45
C GLN A 314 9.55 42.17 9.87
N ILE A 315 9.56 41.49 8.71
CA ILE A 315 8.43 40.98 7.94
C ILE A 315 7.93 39.69 8.60
N GLU A 316 6.70 39.69 9.11
CA GLU A 316 5.93 38.46 9.33
C GLU A 316 5.19 38.05 8.05
N PRO A 317 5.16 36.76 7.68
CA PRO A 317 4.42 36.29 6.51
C PRO A 317 2.93 36.19 6.81
N SER A 318 2.14 37.06 6.18
CA SER A 318 0.68 37.00 6.18
C SER A 318 0.17 35.68 5.61
N THR A 319 -0.36 34.82 6.47
CA THR A 319 -1.05 33.58 6.08
C THR A 319 -2.52 33.90 5.81
N PRO A 320 -3.14 33.45 4.70
CA PRO A 320 -4.53 33.76 4.39
C PRO A 320 -5.51 33.00 5.31
N PRO A 321 -6.74 33.52 5.51
CA PRO A 321 -7.70 32.98 6.48
C PRO A 321 -8.18 31.58 6.08
N ARG A 322 -7.96 30.61 6.97
CA ARG A 322 -8.42 29.21 6.83
C ARG A 322 -9.94 29.13 6.92
N ARG A 323 -10.58 28.66 5.84
CA ARG A 323 -11.98 28.21 5.84
C ARG A 323 -12.19 27.04 6.82
N PRO A 324 -13.42 26.84 7.33
CA PRO A 324 -13.74 25.72 8.22
C PRO A 324 -13.40 24.39 7.53
N LEU A 325 -12.64 23.53 8.21
CA LEU A 325 -12.25 22.21 7.73
C LEU A 325 -13.51 21.31 7.64
N PRO A 326 -13.87 20.77 6.47
CA PRO A 326 -14.84 19.69 6.40
C PRO A 326 -14.21 18.43 6.99
N ALA A 327 -15.06 17.54 7.51
CA ALA A 327 -14.70 16.25 8.08
C ALA A 327 -13.62 15.52 7.24
N VAL A 328 -12.67 14.90 7.93
CA VAL A 328 -11.55 14.16 7.36
C VAL A 328 -12.08 12.90 6.67
N ASP A 329 -12.61 13.07 5.46
CA ASP A 329 -13.07 11.97 4.62
C ASP A 329 -11.86 11.19 4.10
N ASP A 330 -11.56 10.07 4.75
CA ASP A 330 -10.47 9.14 4.43
C ASP A 330 -10.79 8.27 3.20
N THR A 331 -11.56 8.81 2.25
CA THR A 331 -12.01 8.12 1.04
C THR A 331 -10.90 7.97 0.00
N ALA A 332 -9.77 8.67 0.22
CA ALA A 332 -8.61 8.79 -0.68
C ALA A 332 -8.92 9.38 -2.07
N VAL A 333 -10.13 9.94 -2.22
CA VAL A 333 -10.58 10.64 -3.41
C VAL A 333 -10.99 12.05 -3.01
N TYR A 334 -10.71 13.02 -3.87
CA TYR A 334 -11.19 14.38 -3.70
C TYR A 334 -11.65 14.97 -5.03
N ALA A 335 -12.60 15.89 -4.95
CA ALA A 335 -13.04 16.68 -6.09
C ALA A 335 -12.22 17.97 -6.19
N THR A 336 -11.84 18.34 -7.41
CA THR A 336 -11.29 19.65 -7.71
C THR A 336 -12.39 20.71 -7.83
N PRO A 337 -12.04 22.02 -7.81
CA PRO A 337 -13.00 23.09 -8.07
C PRO A 337 -13.72 22.96 -9.42
N SER A 338 -13.08 22.33 -10.42
CA SER A 338 -13.69 22.06 -11.74
C SER A 338 -14.61 20.82 -11.75
N GLY A 339 -14.80 20.16 -10.60
CA GLY A 339 -15.60 18.93 -10.49
C GLY A 339 -14.89 17.66 -10.95
N ALA A 340 -13.64 17.74 -11.43
CA ALA A 340 -12.86 16.56 -11.78
C ALA A 340 -12.42 15.80 -10.51
N LEU A 341 -12.56 14.47 -10.54
CA LEU A 341 -12.19 13.58 -9.45
C LEU A 341 -10.69 13.25 -9.50
N ARG A 342 -10.06 13.22 -8.32
CA ARG A 342 -8.65 12.83 -8.17
C ARG A 342 -8.46 11.84 -7.04
N ALA A 343 -7.50 10.95 -7.22
CA ALA A 343 -7.05 9.98 -6.23
C ALA A 343 -5.67 10.38 -5.72
N PHE A 344 -5.49 10.34 -4.40
CA PHE A 344 -4.20 10.63 -3.80
C PHE A 344 -3.20 9.49 -4.07
N VAL A 345 -2.01 9.84 -4.55
CA VAL A 345 -0.92 8.86 -4.70
C VAL A 345 -0.20 8.61 -3.37
N ASN A 346 -0.21 9.58 -2.45
CA ASN A 346 0.38 9.44 -1.13
C ASN A 346 -0.53 8.63 -0.19
N CYS A 347 0.07 7.91 0.76
CA CYS A 347 -0.67 7.25 1.84
C CYS A 347 -1.35 8.26 2.77
N SER A 348 -2.41 7.85 3.47
CA SER A 348 -2.99 8.67 4.54
C SER A 348 -1.95 8.96 5.61
N PRO A 349 -1.93 10.19 6.15
CA PRO A 349 -1.08 10.52 7.28
C PRO A 349 -1.45 9.65 8.49
N LYS A 350 -0.47 9.30 9.32
CA LYS A 350 -0.67 8.45 10.51
C LYS A 350 -1.56 9.08 11.57
N THR A 351 -1.71 10.40 11.54
CA THR A 351 -2.53 11.17 12.46
C THR A 351 -3.87 11.51 11.80
N PRO A 352 -5.02 11.19 12.41
CA PRO A 352 -6.34 11.39 11.81
C PRO A 352 -6.73 12.88 11.66
N ILE A 353 -5.99 13.80 12.28
CA ILE A 353 -6.28 15.24 12.27
C ILE A 353 -5.62 15.94 11.06
N THR A 354 -4.61 15.32 10.46
CA THR A 354 -3.87 15.93 9.35
C THR A 354 -4.52 15.53 8.02
N PRO A 355 -4.95 16.47 7.17
CA PRO A 355 -5.46 16.13 5.85
C PRO A 355 -4.35 15.56 4.96
N ARG A 356 -4.70 14.62 4.08
CA ARG A 356 -3.75 14.04 3.12
C ARG A 356 -3.24 15.13 2.17
N ALA A 357 -1.92 15.25 2.04
CA ALA A 357 -1.30 16.25 1.18
C ALA A 357 -1.57 15.93 -0.30
N ARG A 358 -2.10 16.92 -1.03
CA ARG A 358 -2.28 16.85 -2.49
C ARG A 358 -0.91 16.91 -3.16
N SER A 359 -0.75 16.15 -4.25
CA SER A 359 0.48 16.14 -5.04
C SER A 359 0.20 16.50 -6.49
N ASP A 360 1.22 17.02 -7.17
CA ASP A 360 1.20 17.28 -8.61
C ASP A 360 1.13 16.00 -9.45
N VAL A 361 1.36 14.85 -8.82
CA VAL A 361 1.28 13.51 -9.41
C VAL A 361 -0.01 12.75 -9.06
N ASP A 362 -0.98 13.39 -8.39
CA ASP A 362 -2.25 12.76 -8.04
C ASP A 362 -3.00 12.25 -9.29
N LEU A 363 -3.67 11.09 -9.17
CA LEU A 363 -4.26 10.41 -10.32
C LEU A 363 -5.58 11.06 -10.72
N VAL A 364 -5.71 11.44 -11.98
CA VAL A 364 -6.96 11.97 -12.55
C VAL A 364 -7.93 10.81 -12.79
N LEU A 365 -8.97 10.73 -11.96
CA LEU A 365 -9.97 9.69 -12.05
C LEU A 365 -10.99 9.98 -13.16
N PRO A 366 -11.59 8.94 -13.75
CA PRO A 366 -12.72 9.12 -14.64
C PRO A 366 -13.95 9.57 -13.84
N PRO A 367 -14.99 10.08 -14.51
CA PRO A 367 -16.22 10.50 -13.83
C PRO A 367 -16.91 9.29 -13.17
N VAL A 368 -17.78 9.52 -12.17
CA VAL A 368 -18.34 8.46 -11.31
C VAL A 368 -19.05 7.38 -12.16
N GLU A 369 -19.64 7.78 -13.29
CA GLU A 369 -20.31 6.93 -14.27
C GLU A 369 -19.42 5.82 -14.84
N ALA A 370 -18.10 5.98 -14.80
CA ALA A 370 -17.17 4.94 -15.25
C ALA A 370 -17.14 3.71 -14.32
N PHE A 371 -17.58 3.85 -13.07
CA PHE A 371 -17.44 2.83 -12.02
C PHE A 371 -18.69 1.97 -11.79
N PHE A 372 -19.83 2.31 -12.42
CA PHE A 372 -21.08 1.56 -12.27
C PHE A 372 -21.70 1.23 -13.63
N LEU A 373 -22.44 0.12 -13.72
CA LEU A 373 -23.17 -0.22 -14.94
C LEU A 373 -24.44 0.66 -15.05
N PRO A 374 -24.97 0.92 -16.27
CA PRO A 374 -26.11 1.83 -16.45
C PRO A 374 -27.38 1.46 -15.68
N ASN A 375 -27.54 0.17 -15.37
CA ASN A 375 -28.70 -0.39 -14.68
C ASN A 375 -28.43 -0.68 -13.19
N GLU A 376 -27.23 -0.36 -12.68
CA GLU A 376 -26.92 -0.50 -11.26
C GLU A 376 -27.34 0.79 -10.51
N PRO A 377 -27.69 0.69 -9.21
CA PRO A 377 -27.93 1.86 -8.38
C PRO A 377 -26.71 2.79 -8.44
N ARG A 378 -26.95 4.07 -8.78
CA ARG A 378 -25.86 5.06 -8.80
C ARG A 378 -25.27 5.18 -7.40
N MET A 379 -23.97 4.95 -7.28
CA MET A 379 -23.28 5.27 -6.04
C MET A 379 -23.27 6.79 -5.88
N ILE A 380 -23.74 7.26 -4.72
CA ILE A 380 -23.71 8.68 -4.34
C ILE A 380 -22.26 9.14 -4.12
N PHE A 381 -21.37 8.20 -3.82
CA PHE A 381 -19.97 8.46 -3.50
C PHE A 381 -19.03 7.89 -4.58
N PRO A 382 -17.91 8.58 -4.86
CA PRO A 382 -16.85 8.03 -5.69
C PRO A 382 -16.28 6.73 -5.08
N PRO A 383 -15.62 5.88 -5.89
CA PRO A 383 -15.03 4.65 -5.39
C PRO A 383 -14.04 4.92 -4.25
N LEU A 384 -14.16 4.15 -3.17
CA LEU A 384 -13.29 4.22 -2.01
C LEU A 384 -12.02 3.40 -2.26
N PHE A 385 -10.87 4.05 -2.25
CA PHE A 385 -9.57 3.38 -2.47
C PHE A 385 -8.78 3.11 -1.19
N GLY A 386 -9.29 3.57 -0.04
CA GLY A 386 -8.73 3.31 1.29
C GLY A 386 -7.46 4.11 1.62
N GLN A 387 -6.79 3.75 2.71
CA GLN A 387 -5.70 4.54 3.30
C GLN A 387 -4.36 4.50 2.55
N HIS A 388 -4.21 3.62 1.56
CA HIS A 388 -2.94 3.39 0.88
C HIS A 388 -2.74 4.30 -0.33
N SER A 389 -1.50 4.31 -0.83
CA SER A 389 -1.14 4.90 -2.12
C SER A 389 -1.92 4.24 -3.25
N ILE A 390 -2.58 5.04 -4.08
CA ILE A 390 -3.39 4.54 -5.20
C ILE A 390 -2.52 4.40 -6.45
N THR A 391 -2.70 3.28 -7.16
CA THR A 391 -2.03 2.99 -8.43
C THR A 391 -3.04 2.89 -9.57
N TRP A 392 -2.60 3.13 -10.81
CA TRP A 392 -3.45 2.98 -11.99
C TRP A 392 -4.07 1.58 -12.12
N GLU A 393 -3.34 0.53 -11.74
CA GLU A 393 -3.85 -0.84 -11.79
C GLU A 393 -5.08 -1.04 -10.89
N GLN A 394 -5.09 -0.41 -9.71
CA GLN A 394 -6.26 -0.43 -8.81
C GLN A 394 -7.44 0.33 -9.41
N VAL A 395 -7.21 1.50 -10.00
CA VAL A 395 -8.24 2.28 -10.69
C VAL A 395 -8.84 1.48 -11.85
N PHE A 396 -7.99 0.86 -12.67
CA PHE A 396 -8.42 0.08 -13.83
C PHE A 396 -9.25 -1.15 -13.48
N LYS A 397 -9.06 -1.74 -12.29
CA LYS A 397 -9.88 -2.86 -11.80
C LYS A 397 -11.30 -2.45 -11.44
N LEU A 398 -11.52 -1.19 -11.09
CA LEU A 398 -12.84 -0.68 -10.68
C LEU A 398 -13.66 -0.10 -11.84
N VAL A 399 -13.03 0.26 -12.96
CA VAL A 399 -13.76 0.80 -14.13
C VAL A 399 -14.61 -0.30 -14.77
N LYS A 400 -15.93 -0.09 -14.78
CA LYS A 400 -16.92 -0.97 -15.41
C LYS A 400 -17.35 -0.50 -16.79
N ARG A 401 -17.30 0.82 -17.05
CA ARG A 401 -17.76 1.44 -18.30
C ARG A 401 -16.62 2.15 -19.03
N PRO A 402 -15.84 1.44 -19.86
CA PRO A 402 -14.71 2.05 -20.54
C PRO A 402 -15.14 3.13 -21.54
N GLU A 403 -16.34 3.06 -22.10
CA GLU A 403 -16.78 3.95 -23.18
C GLU A 403 -16.83 5.45 -22.79
N VAL A 404 -16.90 5.77 -21.50
CA VAL A 404 -16.90 7.16 -21.01
C VAL A 404 -15.48 7.71 -20.80
N LEU A 405 -14.45 6.85 -20.83
CA LEU A 405 -13.08 7.23 -20.51
C LEU A 405 -12.46 8.18 -21.53
N TRP A 406 -12.88 8.15 -22.79
CA TRP A 406 -12.30 9.03 -23.81
C TRP A 406 -12.46 10.51 -23.44
N GLY A 407 -13.60 10.89 -22.86
CA GLY A 407 -13.88 12.27 -22.47
C GLY A 407 -12.93 12.81 -21.39
N CYS A 408 -12.42 11.95 -20.51
CA CYS A 408 -11.55 12.36 -19.42
C CYS A 408 -10.06 12.08 -19.68
N TRP A 409 -9.75 10.94 -20.30
CA TRP A 409 -8.39 10.44 -20.50
C TRP A 409 -7.89 10.57 -21.93
N GLY A 410 -8.73 11.00 -22.87
CA GLY A 410 -8.26 11.34 -24.22
C GLY A 410 -7.19 12.44 -24.18
N PRO A 411 -6.38 12.57 -25.25
CA PRO A 411 -5.38 13.64 -25.36
C PRO A 411 -6.02 15.02 -25.15
N SER A 412 -5.44 15.84 -24.28
CA SER A 412 -6.00 17.18 -23.96
C SER A 412 -5.90 18.17 -25.11
N LYS A 413 -4.92 17.99 -26.00
CA LYS A 413 -4.65 18.91 -27.12
C LYS A 413 -4.90 18.22 -28.46
N THR A 414 -5.07 19.02 -29.51
CA THR A 414 -5.02 18.52 -30.88
C THR A 414 -3.60 18.07 -31.22
N LEU A 415 -3.45 17.05 -32.09
CA LEU A 415 -2.14 16.47 -32.42
C LEU A 415 -1.08 17.52 -32.75
N ASP A 416 -1.39 18.54 -33.57
CA ASP A 416 -0.41 19.56 -33.96
C ASP A 416 0.01 20.54 -32.86
N LYS A 417 -0.65 20.50 -31.68
CA LYS A 417 -0.29 21.30 -30.50
C LYS A 417 0.65 20.55 -29.54
N TYR A 418 0.90 19.27 -29.78
CA TYR A 418 1.90 18.50 -29.02
C TYR A 418 3.30 18.75 -29.58
N THR A 419 4.31 18.60 -28.73
CA THR A 419 5.67 18.25 -29.18
C THR A 419 5.79 16.73 -29.29
N LEU A 420 6.81 16.22 -30.01
CA LEU A 420 7.06 14.78 -30.07
C LEU A 420 7.27 14.17 -28.67
N GLU A 421 8.02 14.86 -27.82
CA GLU A 421 8.24 14.47 -26.43
C GLU A 421 6.96 14.46 -25.59
N GLU A 422 6.12 15.49 -25.70
CA GLU A 422 4.86 15.53 -24.96
C GLU A 422 3.93 14.39 -25.41
N GLN A 423 3.87 14.12 -26.72
CA GLN A 423 3.07 13.02 -27.27
C GLN A 423 3.58 11.66 -26.78
N TRP A 424 4.90 11.45 -26.83
CA TRP A 424 5.54 10.22 -26.35
C TRP A 424 5.31 10.02 -24.84
N ARG A 425 5.50 11.07 -24.04
CA ARG A 425 5.26 11.04 -22.59
C ARG A 425 3.80 10.74 -22.28
N ALA A 426 2.85 11.40 -22.95
CA ALA A 426 1.42 11.12 -22.79
C ALA A 426 1.08 9.65 -23.10
N TYR A 427 1.72 9.06 -24.10
CA TYR A 427 1.53 7.66 -24.47
C TYR A 427 2.13 6.68 -23.44
N ASN A 428 3.36 6.93 -22.98
CA ASN A 428 4.14 5.97 -22.19
C ASN A 428 4.06 6.17 -20.67
N SER A 429 4.01 7.41 -20.19
CA SER A 429 4.04 7.76 -18.77
C SER A 429 2.75 8.42 -18.27
N GLY A 430 1.93 8.92 -19.19
CA GLY A 430 0.71 9.67 -18.87
C GLY A 430 0.87 11.16 -19.13
N GLU A 431 -0.26 11.85 -19.15
CA GLU A 431 -0.34 13.28 -19.48
C GLU A 431 -0.64 14.09 -18.20
N TYR A 432 0.18 15.10 -17.91
CA TYR A 432 -0.08 16.03 -16.82
C TYR A 432 -1.29 16.91 -17.14
N VAL A 433 -2.18 17.08 -16.16
CA VAL A 433 -3.28 18.04 -16.21
C VAL A 433 -2.80 19.32 -15.53
N VAL A 434 -2.95 20.42 -16.26
CA VAL A 434 -2.49 21.75 -15.85
C VAL A 434 -3.71 22.62 -15.56
N ASP A 435 -3.68 23.41 -14.50
CA ASP A 435 -4.72 24.41 -14.23
C ASP A 435 -4.56 25.66 -15.11
N GLU A 436 -5.49 26.61 -14.99
CA GLU A 436 -5.46 27.89 -15.72
C GLU A 436 -4.21 28.73 -15.41
N MET A 437 -3.57 28.49 -14.27
CA MET A 437 -2.36 29.19 -13.84
C MET A 437 -1.08 28.48 -14.28
N GLY A 438 -1.17 27.35 -14.99
CA GLY A 438 -0.01 26.58 -15.44
C GLY A 438 0.55 25.61 -14.40
N ASN A 439 -0.11 25.42 -13.26
CA ASN A 439 0.33 24.47 -12.23
C ASN A 439 -0.15 23.06 -12.56
N ARG A 440 0.71 22.08 -12.28
CA ARG A 440 0.37 20.67 -12.39
C ARG A 440 -0.56 20.28 -11.24
N THR A 441 -1.72 19.77 -11.60
CA THR A 441 -2.74 19.38 -10.62
C THR A 441 -2.88 17.88 -10.49
N GLY A 442 -2.32 17.10 -11.41
CA GLY A 442 -2.30 15.63 -11.41
C GLY A 442 -2.01 15.05 -12.79
N VAL A 443 -2.14 13.73 -12.92
CA VAL A 443 -1.71 12.99 -14.11
C VAL A 443 -2.83 12.08 -14.61
N LYS A 444 -3.02 12.01 -15.93
CA LYS A 444 -3.82 11.00 -16.62
C LYS A 444 -3.04 9.69 -16.79
N PRO A 445 -3.70 8.54 -16.98
CA PRO A 445 -2.97 7.29 -17.14
C PRO A 445 -2.13 7.25 -18.43
N PRO A 446 -1.07 6.43 -18.47
CA PRO A 446 -0.40 6.08 -19.72
C PRO A 446 -1.39 5.51 -20.74
N LEU A 447 -1.52 6.18 -21.89
CA LEU A 447 -2.53 5.78 -22.88
C LEU A 447 -2.25 4.38 -23.48
N ARG A 448 -0.99 3.94 -23.47
CA ARG A 448 -0.62 2.56 -23.82
C ARG A 448 -1.31 1.53 -22.92
N GLU A 449 -1.34 1.75 -21.62
CA GLU A 449 -1.94 0.81 -20.67
C GLU A 449 -3.48 0.83 -20.76
N VAL A 450 -4.07 2.01 -21.01
CA VAL A 450 -5.51 2.14 -21.29
C VAL A 450 -5.88 1.34 -22.54
N GLU A 451 -5.14 1.50 -23.64
CA GLU A 451 -5.39 0.76 -24.89
C GLU A 451 -5.16 -0.74 -24.72
N LYS A 452 -4.13 -1.16 -23.99
CA LYS A 452 -3.86 -2.57 -23.69
C LYS A 452 -5.02 -3.23 -22.94
N ARG A 453 -5.64 -2.50 -22.01
CA ARG A 453 -6.70 -3.02 -21.14
C ARG A 453 -8.06 -3.10 -21.84
N TRP A 454 -8.47 -2.02 -22.53
CA TRP A 454 -9.83 -1.90 -23.10
C TRP A 454 -9.89 -1.88 -24.63
N LYS A 455 -8.75 -1.83 -25.32
CA LYS A 455 -8.65 -1.82 -26.79
C LYS A 455 -9.56 -0.74 -27.40
N ALA A 456 -10.42 -1.08 -28.35
CA ALA A 456 -11.33 -0.11 -28.97
C ALA A 456 -12.51 0.31 -28.06
N GLN A 457 -12.76 -0.36 -26.93
CA GLN A 457 -13.97 -0.13 -26.12
C GLN A 457 -13.98 1.26 -25.47
N TRP A 458 -12.83 1.76 -25.03
CA TRP A 458 -12.75 3.06 -24.34
C TRP A 458 -12.90 4.27 -25.28
N ARG A 459 -12.87 4.01 -26.59
CA ARG A 459 -12.91 5.01 -27.67
C ARG A 459 -13.97 4.64 -28.71
N ARG A 460 -15.18 4.28 -28.27
CA ARG A 460 -16.24 3.75 -29.15
C ARG A 460 -16.67 4.75 -30.24
N GLU A 461 -16.68 6.04 -29.92
CA GLU A 461 -17.10 7.10 -30.83
C GLU A 461 -16.24 7.18 -32.09
N LYS A 462 -16.86 7.51 -33.24
CA LYS A 462 -16.15 7.59 -34.52
C LYS A 462 -15.08 8.69 -34.52
N GLY A 463 -15.34 9.80 -33.83
CA GLY A 463 -14.37 10.89 -33.65
C GLY A 463 -13.17 10.44 -32.83
N ALA A 464 -13.43 9.83 -31.67
CA ALA A 464 -12.42 9.28 -30.77
C ALA A 464 -11.49 8.28 -31.48
N ARG A 465 -12.04 7.34 -32.25
CA ARG A 465 -11.24 6.37 -33.02
C ARG A 465 -10.27 7.04 -34.00
N LYS A 466 -10.76 7.98 -34.80
CA LYS A 466 -9.92 8.69 -35.78
C LYS A 466 -8.85 9.55 -35.11
N ALA A 467 -9.18 10.18 -34.00
CA ALA A 467 -8.22 10.96 -33.22
C ALA A 467 -7.12 10.06 -32.64
N TRP A 468 -7.50 8.92 -32.06
CA TRP A 468 -6.56 7.93 -31.54
C TRP A 468 -5.65 7.34 -32.63
N GLU A 469 -6.21 6.96 -33.77
CA GLU A 469 -5.44 6.43 -34.91
C GLU A 469 -4.36 7.42 -35.35
N ARG A 470 -4.66 8.72 -35.40
CA ARG A 470 -3.65 9.74 -35.73
C ARG A 470 -2.62 9.92 -34.62
N PHE A 471 -3.08 9.88 -33.37
CA PHE A 471 -2.23 10.08 -32.19
C PHE A 471 -1.23 8.92 -32.00
N ILE A 472 -1.59 7.69 -32.31
CA ILE A 472 -0.79 6.51 -31.95
C ILE A 472 0.31 6.16 -32.97
N GLU A 473 0.26 6.66 -34.21
CA GLU A 473 1.21 6.27 -35.27
C GLU A 473 2.68 6.57 -34.91
N LEU A 474 2.95 7.76 -34.36
CA LEU A 474 4.31 8.17 -33.98
C LEU A 474 4.83 7.37 -32.77
N PRO A 475 4.09 7.25 -31.66
CA PRO A 475 4.50 6.38 -30.55
C PRO A 475 4.73 4.91 -30.94
N ILE A 476 3.89 4.33 -31.81
CA ILE A 476 4.10 2.95 -32.29
C ILE A 476 5.38 2.86 -33.12
N TYR A 477 5.65 3.85 -33.96
CA TYR A 477 6.88 3.89 -34.74
C TYR A 477 8.11 3.94 -33.83
N ILE A 478 8.10 4.82 -32.81
CA ILE A 478 9.17 4.92 -31.81
C ILE A 478 9.39 3.57 -31.14
N LEU A 479 8.34 2.94 -30.60
CA LEU A 479 8.43 1.61 -29.98
C LEU A 479 9.08 0.57 -30.89
N LYS A 480 8.66 0.53 -32.16
CA LYS A 480 9.20 -0.43 -33.12
C LYS A 480 10.68 -0.17 -33.44
N GLN A 481 11.10 1.08 -33.57
CA GLN A 481 12.50 1.41 -33.80
C GLN A 481 13.37 1.15 -32.56
N CYS A 482 12.81 1.30 -31.35
CA CYS A 482 13.50 0.93 -30.12
C CYS A 482 13.79 -0.58 -30.03
N GLU A 483 12.91 -1.42 -30.56
CA GLU A 483 13.14 -2.86 -30.64
C GLU A 483 14.26 -3.22 -31.63
N GLU A 484 14.50 -2.38 -32.64
CA GLU A 484 15.43 -2.67 -33.73
C GLU A 484 16.83 -2.06 -33.53
N ARG A 485 16.95 -0.83 -32.99
CA ARG A 485 18.20 -0.03 -33.18
C ARG A 485 18.67 0.83 -32.01
N SER A 486 17.79 1.45 -31.20
CA SER A 486 18.20 2.58 -30.34
C SER A 486 17.32 2.85 -29.09
N VAL A 487 17.73 3.83 -28.27
CA VAL A 487 16.99 4.37 -27.11
C VAL A 487 15.93 5.39 -27.60
N PRO A 488 14.73 5.51 -27.00
CA PRO A 488 13.65 6.37 -27.50
C PRO A 488 14.03 7.83 -27.79
N GLU A 489 14.95 8.41 -27.02
CA GLU A 489 15.37 9.81 -27.15
C GLU A 489 16.04 10.09 -28.50
N GLU A 490 16.92 9.20 -28.98
CA GLU A 490 17.59 9.34 -30.27
C GLU A 490 16.58 9.32 -31.43
N ILE A 491 15.59 8.42 -31.36
CA ILE A 491 14.54 8.30 -32.39
C ILE A 491 13.64 9.55 -32.38
N ILE A 492 13.37 10.13 -31.22
CA ILE A 492 12.62 11.38 -31.11
C ILE A 492 13.41 12.54 -31.75
N GLU A 493 14.72 12.61 -31.54
CA GLU A 493 15.60 13.59 -32.18
C GLU A 493 15.62 13.43 -33.71
N GLU A 494 15.75 12.20 -34.22
CA GLU A 494 15.65 11.91 -35.65
C GLU A 494 14.31 12.34 -36.25
N LEU A 495 13.21 12.07 -35.54
CA LEU A 495 11.87 12.50 -35.97
C LEU A 495 11.71 14.03 -35.96
N GLU A 496 12.33 14.74 -35.01
CA GLU A 496 12.40 16.21 -35.00
C GLU A 496 13.29 16.75 -36.12
N GLN A 497 14.36 16.05 -36.53
CA GLN A 497 15.18 16.41 -37.69
C GLN A 497 14.38 16.26 -38.99
N LEU A 498 13.72 15.11 -39.19
CA LEU A 498 12.83 14.86 -40.34
C LEU A 498 11.69 15.88 -40.45
N ARG A 499 11.28 16.47 -39.31
CA ARG A 499 10.28 17.54 -39.27
C ARG A 499 10.82 18.88 -39.79
N LYS A 500 12.13 19.13 -39.68
CA LYS A 500 12.81 20.37 -40.08
C LYS A 500 13.30 20.37 -41.53
N GLU A 501 13.55 19.21 -42.13
CA GLU A 501 14.17 19.07 -43.46
C GLU A 501 13.33 19.56 -44.65
N ASP A 502 12.02 19.81 -44.50
CA ASP A 502 11.17 20.23 -45.63
C ASP A 502 11.15 21.76 -45.81
N ASN A 503 12.12 22.28 -46.56
CA ASN A 503 12.18 23.66 -47.07
C ASN A 503 12.01 24.77 -46.02
N GLY A 504 12.44 24.53 -44.77
CA GLY A 504 12.38 25.52 -43.68
C GLY A 504 11.00 25.77 -43.08
N ARG A 505 9.94 25.07 -43.53
CA ARG A 505 8.62 25.07 -42.87
C ARG A 505 8.48 23.83 -42.00
N MET A 506 8.45 24.01 -40.67
CA MET A 506 8.22 22.91 -39.75
C MET A 506 6.92 22.17 -40.10
N LYS A 507 7.02 20.88 -40.42
CA LYS A 507 5.83 20.03 -40.59
C LYS A 507 5.08 19.93 -39.27
N GLY A 508 3.75 20.04 -39.31
CA GLY A 508 2.91 19.67 -38.15
C GLY A 508 3.03 18.18 -37.84
N LEU A 509 2.78 17.77 -36.60
CA LEU A 509 2.80 16.35 -36.19
C LEU A 509 1.84 15.50 -37.02
N SER A 510 0.72 16.06 -37.48
CA SER A 510 -0.19 15.35 -38.38
C SER A 510 0.42 15.07 -39.75
N ALA A 511 1.31 15.92 -40.27
CA ALA A 511 2.00 15.69 -41.53
C ALA A 511 3.11 14.65 -41.37
N LEU A 512 3.86 14.72 -40.26
CA LEU A 512 4.88 13.73 -39.91
C LEU A 512 4.26 12.33 -39.73
N SER A 513 3.13 12.23 -39.01
CA SER A 513 2.39 10.98 -38.85
C SER A 513 2.01 10.34 -40.18
N LYS A 514 1.55 11.14 -41.17
CA LYS A 514 1.24 10.65 -42.52
C LYS A 514 2.48 10.17 -43.28
N LEU A 515 3.60 10.90 -43.18
CA LEU A 515 4.85 10.54 -43.82
C LEU A 515 5.39 9.21 -43.28
N ILE A 516 5.42 9.05 -41.96
CA ILE A 516 5.86 7.81 -41.32
C ILE A 516 4.94 6.64 -41.68
N LYS A 517 3.64 6.87 -41.73
CA LYS A 517 2.68 5.85 -42.18
C LYS A 517 2.96 5.40 -43.62
N ALA A 518 3.15 6.35 -44.55
CA ALA A 518 3.49 6.04 -45.94
C ALA A 518 4.81 5.24 -46.03
N ARG A 519 5.84 5.63 -45.27
CA ARG A 519 7.13 4.92 -45.20
C ARG A 519 6.98 3.50 -44.66
N ARG A 520 6.10 3.29 -43.69
CA ARG A 520 5.78 1.94 -43.18
C ARG A 520 5.09 1.09 -44.22
N GLU A 521 4.10 1.63 -44.91
CA GLU A 521 3.37 0.94 -45.98
C GLU A 521 4.32 0.56 -47.14
N GLU A 522 5.23 1.47 -47.51
CA GLU A 522 6.27 1.21 -48.51
C GLU A 522 7.27 0.13 -48.06
N ASN A 523 7.74 0.16 -46.81
CA ASN A 523 8.64 -0.86 -46.28
C ASN A 523 7.97 -2.25 -46.22
N ILE A 524 6.66 -2.31 -45.96
CA ILE A 524 5.89 -3.55 -46.02
C ILE A 524 5.78 -4.03 -47.47
N ALA A 525 5.51 -3.14 -48.42
CA ALA A 525 5.42 -3.47 -49.84
C ALA A 525 6.77 -3.91 -50.44
N ARG A 526 7.89 -3.37 -49.94
CA ARG A 526 9.25 -3.70 -50.39
C ARG A 526 9.82 -4.98 -49.79
N LYS A 527 9.22 -5.54 -48.72
CA LYS A 527 9.70 -6.79 -48.11
C LYS A 527 9.33 -7.95 -49.06
N PRO A 528 10.27 -8.52 -49.85
CA PRO A 528 9.96 -9.60 -50.77
C PRO A 528 9.61 -10.85 -49.95
N ALA A 529 8.71 -11.69 -50.47
CA ALA A 529 8.36 -12.99 -49.90
C ALA A 529 9.52 -14.01 -50.01
N SER A 530 10.66 -13.69 -49.39
CA SER A 530 11.92 -14.43 -49.46
C SER A 530 12.23 -15.14 -48.13
N ASP A 531 11.24 -15.77 -47.51
CA ASP A 531 11.47 -16.74 -46.44
C ASP A 531 10.34 -17.77 -46.42
N CYS A 532 10.34 -18.60 -47.45
CA CYS A 532 9.65 -19.88 -47.49
C CYS A 532 10.61 -20.92 -48.09
N THR A 533 11.67 -21.25 -47.35
CA THR A 533 12.49 -22.44 -47.61
C THR A 533 12.19 -23.44 -46.50
N GLY A 534 11.80 -24.65 -46.92
CA GLY A 534 10.98 -25.57 -46.14
C GLY A 534 11.69 -26.40 -45.08
N VAL A 535 10.85 -26.98 -44.22
CA VAL A 535 11.02 -28.34 -43.73
C VAL A 535 9.67 -29.04 -43.86
N SER A 536 9.58 -29.92 -44.85
CA SER A 536 8.50 -30.86 -45.12
C SER A 536 8.66 -32.12 -44.30
N ASN A 537 7.57 -32.59 -43.70
CA ASN A 537 7.17 -34.01 -43.52
C ASN A 537 5.67 -33.97 -43.14
N GLY A 538 4.74 -34.28 -44.06
CA GLY A 538 4.02 -35.57 -44.14
C GLY A 538 2.90 -35.63 -43.08
N THR A 539 1.59 -35.82 -43.34
CA THR A 539 0.87 -36.55 -44.41
C THR A 539 -0.63 -36.17 -44.38
N ASP A 540 -1.26 -36.24 -45.56
CA ASP A 540 -2.68 -36.52 -45.88
C ASP A 540 -3.86 -35.81 -45.17
N SER A 541 -4.64 -35.03 -45.94
CA SER A 541 -5.97 -35.44 -46.46
C SER A 541 -6.74 -34.27 -47.13
N THR A 542 -6.74 -34.28 -48.47
CA THR A 542 -7.79 -34.00 -49.48
C THR A 542 -9.12 -33.30 -49.02
N VAL A 543 -9.35 -31.98 -49.30
CA VAL A 543 -10.15 -31.30 -50.41
C VAL A 543 -11.69 -31.29 -50.21
N PRO A 544 -12.54 -30.33 -50.75
CA PRO A 544 -12.35 -28.99 -51.37
C PRO A 544 -13.09 -27.83 -50.63
N ASP A 545 -12.59 -26.59 -50.66
CA ASP A 545 -12.88 -25.47 -51.60
C ASP A 545 -14.35 -24.97 -51.69
N SER A 546 -14.60 -23.75 -51.20
CA SER A 546 -15.50 -22.77 -51.85
C SER A 546 -15.27 -21.33 -51.36
N THR A 547 -14.63 -20.57 -52.26
CA THR A 547 -14.98 -19.19 -52.69
C THR A 547 -15.16 -18.05 -51.67
N LYS A 548 -14.15 -17.16 -51.72
CA LYS A 548 -14.21 -15.76 -51.30
C LYS A 548 -15.32 -15.00 -52.06
N THR A 549 -16.28 -14.40 -51.35
CA THR A 549 -17.13 -13.33 -51.88
C THR A 549 -16.73 -11.96 -51.33
N ARG A 550 -16.34 -11.12 -52.29
CA ARG A 550 -15.94 -9.73 -52.20
C ARG A 550 -17.19 -8.87 -51.94
N LYS A 551 -17.34 -8.28 -50.75
CA LYS A 551 -18.44 -7.33 -50.46
C LYS A 551 -18.24 -6.03 -51.25
N ARG A 552 -18.92 -5.93 -52.38
CA ARG A 552 -19.21 -4.66 -53.08
C ARG A 552 -20.30 -3.91 -52.31
N LYS A 553 -20.09 -2.59 -52.16
CA LYS A 553 -21.13 -1.63 -51.77
C LYS A 553 -22.20 -1.58 -52.86
N ALA A 554 -23.46 -1.50 -52.45
CA ALA A 554 -24.58 -1.04 -53.27
C ALA A 554 -25.48 -0.13 -52.42
N PRO A 555 -26.25 0.77 -53.04
CA PRO A 555 -26.58 2.09 -52.51
C PRO A 555 -27.90 2.15 -51.74
N VAL A 556 -28.03 3.24 -50.98
CA VAL A 556 -29.27 3.75 -50.38
C VAL A 556 -30.31 4.01 -51.47
N LYS A 557 -31.57 3.60 -51.23
CA LYS A 557 -32.77 4.38 -51.60
C LYS A 557 -34.02 3.87 -50.86
N ILE A 558 -34.65 4.87 -50.20
CA ILE A 558 -35.98 4.99 -49.57
C ILE A 558 -36.19 4.16 -48.30
#